data_AF-A0A0Q5V1I5-F1
#
_entry.id   AF-A0A0Q5V1I5-F1
#
_cell.length_a   1.000
_cell.length_b   1.000
_cell.length_c   1.000
_cell.angle_alpha   90.00
_cell.angle_beta   90.00
_cell.angle_gamma   90.00
#
_symmetry.space_group_name_H-M   'P 1'
#
loop_
_entity.id
_entity.type
_entity.pdbx_description
1 polymer ?
#
loop_
_entity_poly.entity_id
_entity_poly.type
_entity_poly.pdbx_seq_one_letter_code
_entity_poly.pdbx_strand_id
1 'polypeptide(L)'
;MGAGGDGGVAGAAVCQTYVIWGLANLWRRRASEGWNRDKHRTPDPRPEPVEGWDRWGERRLESFETEREAQRLLALTLVEMLDRDTLEGAPMQAPTWHIGWLMTQRARRRPDLAEADRAWGMTRPWGACVWDEAGALRSQGEIDARFLRLWRQDWREEQGLPDGAAEAWPVAAEA
;
A
#
# COMPACT_ATOMS: atom_id res chain seq x y z
N MET A 1 -33.81 -22.13 17.22
CA MET A 1 -34.40 -21.15 16.27
C MET A 1 -34.71 -19.89 17.05
N GLY A 2 -33.76 -18.96 17.13
CA GLY A 2 -33.93 -17.68 17.81
C GLY A 2 -34.30 -16.62 16.78
N ALA A 3 -35.40 -15.92 17.02
CA ALA A 3 -36.00 -14.93 16.14
C ALA A 3 -35.02 -13.80 15.81
N GLY A 4 -34.66 -13.71 14.54
CA GLY A 4 -34.12 -12.49 13.94
C GLY A 4 -35.28 -11.72 13.31
N GLY A 5 -35.34 -10.41 13.57
CA GLY A 5 -36.08 -9.49 12.72
C GLY A 5 -37.05 -8.53 13.42
N ASP A 6 -36.54 -7.59 14.21
CA ASP A 6 -37.30 -6.37 14.57
C ASP A 6 -36.57 -5.06 14.24
N GLY A 7 -35.27 -5.10 13.93
CA GLY A 7 -34.48 -3.88 13.65
C GLY A 7 -34.80 -3.22 12.30
N GLY A 8 -35.15 -4.00 11.27
CA GLY A 8 -35.43 -3.48 9.93
C GLY A 8 -36.78 -2.78 9.81
N VAL A 9 -37.80 -3.29 10.51
CA VAL A 9 -39.18 -2.79 10.45
C VAL A 9 -39.29 -1.42 11.13
N ALA A 10 -38.59 -1.23 12.26
CA ALA A 10 -38.53 0.04 12.96
C ALA A 10 -37.80 1.14 12.14
N GLY A 11 -36.70 0.79 11.45
CA GLY A 11 -35.96 1.73 10.60
C GLY A 11 -36.76 2.18 9.37
N ALA A 12 -37.49 1.26 8.74
CA ALA A 12 -38.35 1.57 7.60
C ALA A 12 -39.54 2.46 7.98
N ALA A 13 -40.16 2.22 9.15
CA ALA A 13 -41.26 3.04 9.66
C ALA A 13 -40.82 4.50 9.90
N VAL A 14 -39.63 4.72 10.49
CA VAL A 14 -39.07 6.07 10.70
C VAL A 14 -38.76 6.76 9.37
N CYS A 15 -38.26 6.04 8.37
CA CYS A 15 -38.00 6.61 7.04
C CYS A 15 -39.30 7.08 6.35
N GLN A 16 -40.40 6.34 6.50
CA GLN A 16 -41.71 6.71 5.95
C GLN A 16 -42.33 7.93 6.65
N THR A 17 -42.18 8.05 7.98
CA THR A 17 -42.74 9.19 8.74
C THR A 17 -42.02 10.51 8.45
N TYR A 18 -40.73 10.48 8.08
CA TYR A 18 -39.91 11.69 7.91
C TYR A 18 -39.55 12.04 6.45
N VAL A 19 -40.17 11.41 5.45
CA VAL A 19 -39.83 11.59 4.01
C VAL A 19 -38.32 11.40 3.77
N ILE A 20 -37.71 10.49 4.52
CA ILE A 20 -36.29 10.17 4.36
C ILE A 20 -36.23 8.99 3.40
N TRP A 21 -35.82 9.29 2.16
CA TRP A 21 -35.70 8.31 1.08
C TRP A 21 -34.56 7.33 1.36
N GLY A 22 -34.85 6.32 2.19
CA GLY A 22 -33.98 5.19 2.49
C GLY A 22 -33.13 5.36 3.76
N LEU A 23 -32.82 4.22 4.40
CA LEU A 23 -31.99 4.12 5.60
C LEU A 23 -30.64 4.86 5.44
N ALA A 24 -30.01 4.79 4.26
CA ALA A 24 -28.74 5.47 3.99
C ALA A 24 -28.80 7.00 4.17
N ASN A 25 -29.94 7.63 3.86
CA ASN A 25 -30.14 9.07 4.09
C ASN A 25 -30.38 9.38 5.57
N LEU A 26 -31.07 8.49 6.29
CA LEU A 26 -31.27 8.59 7.74
C LEU A 26 -29.92 8.56 8.48
N TRP A 27 -29.02 7.65 8.09
CA TRP A 27 -27.68 7.54 8.69
C TRP A 27 -26.80 8.75 8.39
N ARG A 28 -26.83 9.30 7.17
CA ARG A 28 -26.11 10.53 6.82
C ARG A 28 -26.59 11.73 7.63
N ARG A 29 -27.90 11.87 7.79
CA ARG A 29 -28.50 12.95 8.59
C ARG A 29 -28.21 12.80 10.07
N ARG A 30 -28.26 11.58 10.60
CA ARG A 30 -27.87 11.26 11.98
C ARG A 30 -26.42 11.66 12.26
N ALA A 31 -25.51 11.41 11.31
CA ALA A 31 -24.10 11.79 11.42
C ALA A 31 -23.91 13.32 11.38
N SER A 32 -24.67 14.05 10.54
CA SER A 32 -24.59 15.52 10.48
C SER A 32 -25.25 16.22 11.68
N GLU A 33 -26.30 15.63 12.25
CA GLU A 33 -27.06 16.22 13.36
C GLU A 33 -26.56 15.77 14.75
N GLY A 34 -25.50 14.95 14.81
CA GLY A 34 -24.83 14.58 16.06
C GLY A 34 -25.63 13.65 16.98
N TRP A 35 -26.62 12.94 16.44
CA TRP A 35 -27.50 12.07 17.22
C TRP A 35 -26.76 10.81 17.66
N ASN A 36 -26.28 10.85 18.90
CA ASN A 36 -25.40 9.83 19.43
C ASN A 36 -26.11 8.98 20.49
N ARG A 37 -26.46 7.74 20.14
CA ARG A 37 -26.79 6.70 21.12
C ARG A 37 -25.47 5.98 21.41
N ASP A 38 -25.07 5.93 22.68
CA ASP A 38 -23.80 5.37 23.19
C ASP A 38 -23.00 4.56 22.16
N LYS A 39 -21.98 5.20 21.56
CA LYS A 39 -21.05 4.60 20.58
C LYS A 39 -20.39 3.32 21.06
N HIS A 40 -20.44 3.07 22.37
CA HIS A 40 -19.84 1.92 23.04
C HIS A 40 -20.69 0.65 22.98
N ARG A 41 -21.98 0.72 22.65
CA ARG A 41 -22.87 -0.45 22.77
C ARG A 41 -23.11 -1.19 21.46
N THR A 42 -23.04 -0.51 20.32
CA THR A 42 -23.10 -1.13 18.99
C THR A 42 -22.49 -0.16 17.97
N PRO A 43 -21.41 -0.53 17.25
CA PRO A 43 -20.93 0.27 16.12
C PRO A 43 -22.06 0.46 15.12
N ASP A 44 -22.21 1.67 14.59
CA ASP A 44 -23.20 1.90 13.52
C ASP A 44 -22.90 0.94 12.34
N PRO A 45 -23.93 0.32 11.75
CA PRO A 45 -23.72 -0.57 10.61
C PRO A 45 -23.06 0.22 9.47
N ARG A 46 -22.11 -0.41 8.78
CA ARG A 46 -21.46 0.24 7.65
C ARG A 46 -22.52 0.63 6.62
N PRO A 47 -22.53 1.89 6.15
CA PRO A 47 -23.46 2.29 5.11
C PRO A 47 -23.24 1.44 3.87
N GLU A 48 -24.34 1.06 3.22
CA GLU A 48 -24.27 0.27 1.99
C GLU A 48 -23.55 1.05 0.89
N PRO A 49 -22.61 0.43 0.17
CA PRO A 49 -21.98 1.03 -1.01
C PRO A 49 -23.02 1.42 -2.07
N VAL A 50 -22.74 2.44 -2.87
CA VAL A 50 -23.68 2.98 -3.89
C VAL A 50 -24.11 1.90 -4.90
N GLU A 51 -23.22 0.96 -5.14
CA GLU A 51 -23.36 -0.20 -6.02
C GLU A 51 -24.13 -1.39 -5.43
N GLY A 52 -24.39 -1.41 -4.12
CA GLY A 52 -24.91 -2.56 -3.36
C GLY A 52 -23.82 -3.52 -2.86
N TRP A 53 -24.08 -4.23 -1.76
CA TRP A 53 -23.09 -5.12 -1.12
C TRP A 53 -22.57 -6.25 -2.02
N ASP A 54 -23.44 -6.85 -2.84
CA ASP A 54 -23.06 -7.98 -3.70
C ASP A 54 -22.02 -7.54 -4.76
N ARG A 55 -22.31 -6.47 -5.50
CA ARG A 55 -21.39 -5.93 -6.51
C ARG A 55 -20.12 -5.36 -5.89
N TRP A 56 -20.22 -4.77 -4.69
CA TRP A 56 -19.04 -4.35 -3.95
C TRP A 56 -18.15 -5.55 -3.59
N GLY A 57 -18.75 -6.65 -3.12
CA GLY A 57 -18.06 -7.88 -2.78
C GLY A 57 -17.36 -8.51 -3.98
N GLU A 58 -18.04 -8.61 -5.11
CA GLU A 58 -17.48 -9.11 -6.38
C GLU A 58 -16.27 -8.28 -6.83
N ARG A 59 -16.40 -6.95 -6.89
CA ARG A 59 -15.28 -6.07 -7.27
C ARG A 59 -14.12 -6.14 -6.29
N ARG A 60 -14.41 -6.27 -4.99
CA ARG A 60 -13.35 -6.36 -3.98
C ARG A 60 -12.59 -7.68 -4.10
N LEU A 61 -13.29 -8.77 -4.41
CA LEU A 61 -12.68 -10.07 -4.70
C LEU A 61 -11.80 -9.99 -5.96
N GLU A 62 -12.31 -9.42 -7.06
CA GLU A 62 -11.53 -9.23 -8.29
C GLU A 62 -10.27 -8.39 -8.06
N SER A 63 -10.39 -7.28 -7.33
CA SER A 63 -9.25 -6.42 -6.97
C SER A 63 -8.24 -7.19 -6.13
N PHE A 64 -8.71 -7.98 -5.15
CA PHE A 64 -7.86 -8.80 -4.32
C PHE A 64 -7.12 -9.88 -5.12
N GLU A 65 -7.80 -10.58 -6.03
CA GLU A 65 -7.18 -11.60 -6.87
C GLU A 65 -6.12 -11.00 -7.80
N THR A 66 -6.39 -9.81 -8.34
CA THR A 66 -5.45 -9.05 -9.16
C THR A 66 -4.21 -8.63 -8.35
N GLU A 67 -4.41 -8.04 -7.17
CA GLU A 67 -3.33 -7.67 -6.25
C GLU A 67 -2.48 -8.88 -5.85
N ARG A 68 -3.13 -10.02 -5.56
CA ARG A 68 -2.47 -11.27 -5.19
C ARG A 68 -1.59 -11.81 -6.33
N GLU A 69 -2.09 -11.81 -7.56
CA GLU A 69 -1.32 -12.30 -8.71
C GLU A 69 -0.13 -11.38 -9.02
N ALA A 70 -0.33 -10.05 -8.95
CA ALA A 70 0.75 -9.09 -9.09
C ALA A 70 1.86 -9.30 -8.04
N GLN A 71 1.49 -9.52 -6.79
CA GLN A 71 2.44 -9.84 -5.71
C GLN A 71 3.17 -11.17 -5.95
N ARG A 72 2.48 -12.18 -6.46
CA ARG A 72 3.09 -13.48 -6.79
C ARG A 72 4.14 -13.33 -7.90
N LEU A 73 3.81 -12.62 -8.97
CA LEU A 73 4.73 -12.37 -10.09
C LEU A 73 5.94 -11.57 -9.64
N LEU A 74 5.73 -10.54 -8.81
CA LEU A 74 6.82 -9.78 -8.20
C LEU A 74 7.74 -10.68 -7.37
N ALA A 75 7.18 -11.51 -6.49
CA ALA A 75 7.97 -12.40 -5.64
C ALA A 75 8.81 -13.40 -6.46
N LEU A 76 8.23 -14.01 -7.50
CA LEU A 76 8.95 -14.92 -8.39
C LEU A 76 10.08 -14.19 -9.14
N THR A 77 9.82 -12.96 -9.60
CA THR A 77 10.82 -12.14 -10.29
C THR A 77 12.00 -11.81 -9.37
N LEU A 78 11.71 -11.40 -8.12
CA LEU A 78 12.74 -11.13 -7.12
C LEU A 78 13.59 -12.37 -6.81
N VAL A 79 12.94 -13.54 -6.64
CA VAL A 79 13.66 -14.80 -6.39
C VAL A 79 14.55 -15.17 -7.58
N GLU A 80 14.07 -15.03 -8.81
CA GLU A 80 14.87 -15.27 -10.01
C GLU A 80 16.11 -14.36 -10.05
N MET A 81 15.94 -13.08 -9.75
CA MET A 81 17.04 -12.11 -9.73
C MET A 81 18.09 -12.39 -8.66
N LEU A 82 17.72 -13.00 -7.53
CA LEU A 82 18.68 -13.39 -6.50
C LEU A 82 19.67 -14.45 -7.01
N ASP A 83 19.24 -15.30 -7.92
CA ASP A 83 20.00 -16.48 -8.37
C ASP A 83 20.73 -16.28 -9.71
N ARG A 84 20.41 -15.23 -10.46
CA ARG A 84 21.09 -14.91 -11.72
C ARG A 84 22.57 -14.58 -11.50
N ASP A 85 23.42 -14.95 -12.45
CA ASP A 85 24.84 -14.57 -12.41
C ASP A 85 25.06 -13.09 -12.75
N THR A 86 24.20 -12.52 -13.58
CA THR A 86 24.20 -11.09 -13.91
C THR A 86 22.79 -10.50 -13.87
N LEU A 87 22.71 -9.25 -13.41
CA LEU A 87 21.49 -8.44 -13.43
C LEU A 87 21.36 -7.61 -14.72
N GLU A 88 22.36 -7.65 -15.61
CA GLU A 88 22.29 -7.04 -16.91
C GLU A 88 21.25 -7.73 -17.81
N GLY A 89 20.36 -6.93 -18.43
CA GLY A 89 19.25 -7.44 -19.24
C GLY A 89 18.15 -8.14 -18.44
N ALA A 90 18.29 -8.28 -17.11
CA ALA A 90 17.16 -8.64 -16.27
C ALA A 90 16.12 -7.52 -16.40
N PRO A 91 14.85 -7.84 -16.71
CA PRO A 91 13.79 -6.87 -16.60
C PRO A 91 13.70 -6.53 -15.12
N MET A 92 14.38 -5.47 -14.70
CA MET A 92 14.29 -4.94 -13.35
C MET A 92 12.96 -4.20 -13.26
N GLN A 93 11.87 -4.96 -13.41
CA GLN A 93 10.52 -4.57 -13.04
C GLN A 93 10.35 -4.65 -11.52
N ALA A 94 11.37 -5.12 -10.78
CA ALA A 94 11.44 -4.92 -9.34
C ALA A 94 11.15 -3.44 -9.09
N PRO A 95 10.00 -3.10 -8.48
CA PRO A 95 9.62 -1.73 -8.24
C PRO A 95 10.79 -1.10 -7.53
N THR A 96 11.20 0.07 -7.99
CA THR A 96 12.18 0.98 -7.42
C THR A 96 12.50 0.75 -5.93
N TRP A 97 11.47 0.60 -5.11
CA TRP A 97 11.50 0.33 -3.66
C TRP A 97 12.09 -1.02 -3.21
N HIS A 98 12.21 -2.03 -4.08
CA HIS A 98 12.70 -3.37 -3.77
C HIS A 98 14.19 -3.55 -4.07
N ILE A 99 14.82 -2.61 -4.79
CA ILE A 99 16.23 -2.75 -5.20
C ILE A 99 17.15 -2.83 -3.97
N GLY A 100 16.91 -2.03 -2.94
CA GLY A 100 17.70 -2.06 -1.71
C GLY A 100 17.66 -3.42 -1.01
N TRP A 101 16.47 -3.99 -0.88
CA TRP A 101 16.30 -5.35 -0.36
C TRP A 101 16.98 -6.38 -1.24
N LEU A 102 16.79 -6.31 -2.56
CA LEU A 102 17.36 -7.25 -3.52
C LEU A 102 18.88 -7.29 -3.42
N MET A 103 19.55 -6.13 -3.44
CA MET A 103 21.00 -6.04 -3.35
C MET A 103 21.51 -6.60 -2.00
N THR A 104 20.81 -6.30 -0.91
CA THR A 104 21.16 -6.81 0.42
C THR A 104 21.04 -8.34 0.50
N GLN A 105 19.97 -8.92 -0.04
CA GLN A 105 19.79 -10.37 -0.05
C GLN A 105 20.77 -11.05 -1.00
N ARG A 106 21.03 -10.44 -2.16
CA ARG A 106 21.94 -11.00 -3.16
C ARG A 106 23.38 -11.04 -2.64
N ALA A 107 23.86 -9.98 -1.99
CA ALA A 107 25.20 -10.02 -1.38
C ALA A 107 25.33 -11.06 -0.25
N ARG A 108 24.24 -11.36 0.47
CA ARG A 108 24.22 -12.44 1.47
C ARG A 108 24.25 -13.83 0.83
N ARG A 109 23.51 -14.03 -0.27
CA ARG A 109 23.34 -15.33 -0.93
C ARG A 109 24.45 -15.66 -1.92
N ARG A 110 24.98 -14.63 -2.59
CA ARG A 110 25.99 -14.68 -3.66
C ARG A 110 27.12 -13.68 -3.37
N PRO A 111 27.88 -13.86 -2.27
CA PRO A 111 28.98 -12.96 -1.94
C PRO A 111 30.09 -12.96 -3.01
N ASP A 112 30.18 -14.04 -3.80
CA ASP A 112 31.04 -14.17 -4.97
C ASP A 112 30.76 -13.11 -6.06
N LEU A 113 29.53 -12.57 -6.11
CA LEU A 113 29.12 -11.59 -7.11
C LEU A 113 29.03 -10.15 -6.59
N ALA A 114 29.32 -9.92 -5.31
CA ALA A 114 29.11 -8.61 -4.67
C ALA A 114 29.87 -7.46 -5.37
N GLU A 115 31.09 -7.69 -5.85
CA GLU A 115 31.86 -6.69 -6.58
C GLU A 115 31.27 -6.39 -7.96
N ALA A 116 30.79 -7.42 -8.68
CA ALA A 116 30.12 -7.24 -9.96
C ALA A 116 28.80 -6.47 -9.78
N ASP A 117 28.04 -6.79 -8.73
CA ASP A 117 26.81 -6.08 -8.36
C ASP A 117 27.05 -4.62 -8.02
N ARG A 118 28.12 -4.35 -7.29
CA ARG A 118 28.55 -2.99 -6.97
C ARG A 118 28.90 -2.24 -8.25
N ALA A 119 29.78 -2.78 -9.07
CA ALA A 119 30.20 -2.16 -10.33
C ALA A 119 28.99 -1.85 -11.22
N TRP A 120 28.05 -2.81 -11.33
CA TRP A 120 26.82 -2.65 -12.07
C TRP A 120 25.88 -1.61 -11.44
N GLY A 121 25.68 -1.65 -10.12
CA GLY A 121 24.81 -0.71 -9.40
C GLY A 121 25.32 0.73 -9.47
N MET A 122 26.63 0.94 -9.40
CA MET A 122 27.26 2.27 -9.46
C MET A 122 27.11 2.96 -10.81
N THR A 123 26.72 2.25 -11.88
CA THR A 123 26.33 2.88 -13.15
C THR A 123 24.91 3.45 -13.16
N ARG A 124 24.16 3.27 -12.05
CA ARG A 124 22.75 3.65 -11.93
C ARG A 124 22.54 4.74 -10.86
N PRO A 125 21.47 5.55 -10.97
CA PRO A 125 21.17 6.62 -10.02
C PRO A 125 21.06 6.16 -8.56
N TRP A 126 20.60 4.93 -8.33
CA TRP A 126 20.42 4.36 -6.99
C TRP A 126 21.68 3.70 -6.42
N GLY A 127 22.73 3.49 -7.22
CA GLY A 127 23.92 2.74 -6.78
C GLY A 127 24.56 3.31 -5.53
N ALA A 128 24.72 4.63 -5.49
CA ALA A 128 25.26 5.38 -4.36
C ALA A 128 24.33 5.42 -3.14
N CYS A 129 23.10 4.92 -3.23
CA CYS A 129 22.23 4.71 -2.08
C CYS A 129 22.49 3.36 -1.41
N VAL A 130 22.85 2.35 -2.18
CA VAL A 130 23.11 0.97 -1.72
C VAL A 130 24.55 0.81 -1.22
N TRP A 131 25.52 1.29 -1.99
CA TRP A 131 26.95 1.12 -1.73
C TRP A 131 27.59 2.40 -1.21
N ASP A 132 28.41 2.28 -0.17
CA ASP A 132 29.20 3.39 0.35
C ASP A 132 30.46 3.67 -0.47
N GLU A 133 31.20 4.73 -0.09
CA GLU A 133 32.42 5.14 -0.77
C GLU A 133 33.55 4.12 -0.65
N ALA A 134 33.54 3.32 0.42
CA ALA A 134 34.47 2.21 0.62
C ALA A 134 34.05 0.94 -0.17
N GLY A 135 32.88 0.97 -0.82
CA GLY A 135 32.33 -0.14 -1.57
C GLY A 135 31.61 -1.19 -0.72
N ALA A 136 31.32 -0.90 0.55
CA ALA A 136 30.53 -1.76 1.41
C ALA A 136 29.02 -1.48 1.25
N LEU A 137 28.20 -2.49 1.57
CA LEU A 137 26.76 -2.32 1.65
C LEU A 137 26.37 -1.48 2.86
N ARG A 138 25.51 -0.49 2.63
CA ARG A 138 24.84 0.22 3.72
C ARG A 138 23.81 -0.66 4.42
N SER A 139 23.39 -0.24 5.61
CA SER A 139 22.29 -0.89 6.32
C SER A 139 20.96 -0.69 5.59
N GLN A 140 20.01 -1.62 5.75
CA GLN A 140 18.70 -1.51 5.08
C GLN A 140 17.99 -0.19 5.40
N GLY A 141 18.04 0.28 6.65
CA GLY A 141 17.40 1.54 7.04
C GLY A 141 18.02 2.76 6.35
N GLU A 142 19.34 2.78 6.18
CA GLU A 142 20.02 3.85 5.42
C GLU A 142 19.68 3.80 3.93
N ILE A 143 19.59 2.60 3.35
CA ILE A 143 19.22 2.41 1.96
C ILE A 143 17.80 2.93 1.73
N ASP A 144 16.84 2.52 2.56
CA ASP A 144 15.44 2.95 2.47
C ASP A 144 15.31 4.47 2.60
N ALA A 145 16.02 5.07 3.56
CA ALA A 145 16.03 6.52 3.74
C ALA A 145 16.61 7.26 2.52
N ARG A 146 17.67 6.75 1.90
CA ARG A 146 18.30 7.35 0.72
C ARG A 146 17.44 7.17 -0.53
N PHE A 147 16.83 6.00 -0.72
CA PHE A 147 15.88 5.74 -1.79
C PHE A 147 14.69 6.69 -1.72
N LEU A 148 14.14 6.88 -0.52
CA LEU A 148 13.02 7.80 -0.30
C LEU A 148 13.38 9.25 -0.61
N ARG A 149 14.64 9.66 -0.37
CA ARG A 149 15.14 10.99 -0.80
C ARG A 149 15.31 11.06 -2.31
N LEU A 150 15.84 10.01 -2.94
CA LEU A 150 16.10 9.95 -4.38
C LEU A 150 14.80 9.99 -5.19
N TRP A 151 13.79 9.23 -4.77
CA TRP A 151 12.49 9.08 -5.44
C TRP A 151 11.35 9.71 -4.66
N ARG A 152 11.65 10.81 -3.96
CA ARG A 152 10.67 11.52 -3.13
C ARG A 152 9.44 11.93 -3.93
N GLN A 153 9.65 12.47 -5.12
CA GLN A 153 8.56 12.96 -5.95
C GLN A 153 7.68 11.81 -6.44
N ASP A 154 8.28 10.75 -6.98
CA ASP A 154 7.57 9.54 -7.41
C ASP A 154 6.74 8.96 -6.25
N TRP A 155 7.32 8.89 -5.05
CA TRP A 155 6.58 8.45 -3.86
C TRP A 155 5.37 9.33 -3.57
N ARG A 156 5.52 10.67 -3.65
CA ARG A 156 4.42 11.61 -3.39
C ARG A 156 3.29 11.44 -4.41
N GLU A 157 3.64 11.26 -5.67
CA GLU A 157 2.70 11.00 -6.76
C GLU A 157 1.95 9.67 -6.53
N GLU A 158 2.68 8.60 -6.16
CA GLU A 158 2.08 7.30 -5.81
C GLU A 158 1.12 7.38 -4.62
N GLN A 159 1.38 8.28 -3.65
CA GLN A 159 0.48 8.52 -2.51
C GLN A 159 -0.67 9.49 -2.83
N GLY A 160 -0.74 10.06 -4.03
CA GLY A 160 -1.76 11.03 -4.41
C GLY A 160 -1.66 12.35 -3.65
N LEU A 161 -0.47 12.74 -3.21
CA LEU A 161 -0.25 14.01 -2.52
C LEU A 161 -0.29 15.17 -3.53
N PRO A 162 -1.11 16.21 -3.30
CA PRO A 162 -1.12 17.40 -4.14
C PRO A 162 0.22 18.15 -4.13
N ASP A 163 0.48 18.88 -5.21
CA ASP A 163 1.60 19.83 -5.28
C ASP A 163 1.51 20.87 -4.14
N GLY A 164 2.64 21.18 -3.50
CA GLY A 164 2.69 22.09 -2.36
C GLY A 164 2.23 21.49 -1.01
N ALA A 165 1.59 20.32 -0.99
CA ALA A 165 1.13 19.70 0.25
C ALA A 165 2.25 18.88 0.91
N ALA A 166 2.55 19.14 2.19
CA ALA A 166 3.53 18.39 2.97
C ALA A 166 4.88 18.22 2.23
N GLU A 167 5.40 19.27 1.59
CA GLU A 167 6.63 19.21 0.78
C GLU A 167 7.85 18.75 1.57
N ALA A 168 7.86 18.98 2.89
CA ALA A 168 8.90 18.51 3.79
C ALA A 168 8.73 17.02 4.19
N TRP A 169 7.61 16.38 3.88
CA TRP A 169 7.36 14.96 4.14
C TRP A 169 7.62 14.06 2.91
N PRO A 170 8.14 12.84 3.11
CA PRO A 170 8.67 12.31 4.36
C PRO A 170 9.97 13.02 4.77
N VAL A 171 10.07 13.33 6.07
CA VAL A 171 11.31 13.81 6.67
C VAL A 171 12.19 12.58 6.80
N ALA A 172 13.11 12.38 5.88
CA ALA A 172 14.05 11.29 6.00
C ALA A 172 14.83 11.49 7.30
N ALA A 173 14.77 10.52 8.21
CA ALA A 173 15.59 10.56 9.42
C ALA A 173 17.05 10.83 9.02
N GLU A 174 17.71 11.74 9.72
CA GLU A 174 19.16 11.87 9.62
C GLU A 174 19.74 10.53 10.09
N ALA A 175 20.42 9.84 9.18
CA ALA A 175 21.16 8.63 9.44
C ALA A 175 22.62 9.02 9.65
#